data_AF-A0A4V4HCT8-F1
#
_entry.id   AF-A0A4V4HCT8-F1
#
_cell.length_a   1.000
_cell.length_b   1.000
_cell.length_c   1.000
_cell.angle_alpha   90.00
_cell.angle_beta   90.00
_cell.angle_gamma   90.00
#
_symmetry.space_group_name_H-M   'P 1'
#
loop_
_entity.id
_entity.type
_entity.pdbx_description
1 polymer ?
#
loop_
_entity_poly.entity_id
_entity_poly.type
_entity_poly.pdbx_seq_one_letter_code
_entity_poly.pdbx_strand_id
1 'polypeptide(L)'
;FGISDQTLGAAMDNASNNDTMLSELQNLLPSTSMTSPTTQIRCFSHICNLSSKGLLHLFNVPEKEKEKPVDCDSDGESFNKHNVDDSDTDKELDDNEEMEYIEEEDGTREAADLAELAELDKNLEEVQNLSAMGQNTVAKVRDPIC
;
A
#
# COMPACT_ATOMS: atom_id res chain seq x y z
N PHE A 1 -36.87 0.58 12.90
CA PHE A 1 -35.63 0.18 13.61
C PHE A 1 -35.09 1.25 14.56
N GLY A 2 -35.43 2.54 14.43
CA GLY A 2 -35.02 3.55 15.42
C GLY A 2 -33.50 3.74 15.52
N ILE A 3 -32.77 3.34 14.47
CA ILE A 3 -31.31 3.25 14.42
C ILE A 3 -30.62 4.61 14.47
N SER A 4 -31.30 5.68 14.06
CA SER A 4 -30.76 7.04 13.97
C SER A 4 -30.21 7.58 15.29
N ASP A 5 -30.81 7.18 16.43
CA ASP A 5 -30.36 7.60 17.77
C ASP A 5 -29.49 6.54 18.47
N GLN A 6 -29.16 5.45 17.77
CA GLN A 6 -28.42 4.31 18.32
C GLN A 6 -27.06 4.12 17.66
N THR A 7 -26.72 4.93 16.66
CA THR A 7 -25.42 4.90 15.98
C THR A 7 -24.35 5.58 16.82
N LEU A 8 -23.30 4.84 17.18
CA LEU A 8 -22.14 5.34 17.95
C LEU A 8 -20.93 5.69 17.06
N GLY A 9 -20.90 5.18 15.83
CA GLY A 9 -19.81 5.35 14.88
C GLY A 9 -19.98 4.42 13.68
N ALA A 10 -19.11 4.58 12.68
CA ALA A 10 -19.09 3.73 11.49
C ALA A 10 -17.71 3.09 11.34
N ALA A 11 -17.66 1.75 11.33
CA ALA A 11 -16.44 0.98 11.07
C ALA A 11 -16.37 0.60 9.60
N MET A 12 -15.39 1.14 8.89
CA MET A 12 -15.28 1.05 7.43
C MET A 12 -13.80 0.88 7.04
N ASP A 13 -13.53 0.41 5.83
CA ASP A 13 -12.18 0.41 5.26
C ASP A 13 -11.69 1.85 5.02
N ASN A 14 -10.40 2.03 4.76
CA ASN A 14 -9.80 3.36 4.71
C ASN A 14 -9.85 3.99 3.31
N ALA A 15 -10.88 3.67 2.54
CA ALA A 15 -11.07 4.24 1.21
C ALA A 15 -11.63 5.67 1.28
N SER A 16 -11.18 6.57 0.41
CA SER A 16 -11.62 7.99 0.42
C SER A 16 -13.12 8.19 0.10
N ASN A 17 -13.73 7.21 -0.57
CA ASN A 17 -15.18 7.18 -0.79
C ASN A 17 -15.97 7.11 0.52
N ASN A 18 -15.42 6.45 1.55
CA ASN A 18 -16.01 6.33 2.88
C ASN A 18 -16.02 7.66 3.62
N ASP A 19 -15.02 8.51 3.35
CA ASP A 19 -14.94 9.85 3.94
C ASP A 19 -16.02 10.76 3.38
N THR A 20 -16.24 10.69 2.06
CA THR A 20 -17.33 11.39 1.39
C THR A 20 -18.70 10.88 1.87
N MET A 21 -18.85 9.57 2.03
CA MET A 21 -20.05 8.97 2.58
C MET A 21 -20.37 9.52 3.98
N LEU A 22 -19.37 9.56 4.87
CA LEU A 22 -19.53 10.07 6.24
C LEU A 22 -19.84 11.56 6.29
N SER A 23 -19.25 12.39 5.41
CA SER A 23 -19.58 13.82 5.34
C SER A 23 -21.03 14.07 4.94
N GLU A 24 -21.57 13.25 4.03
CA GLU A 24 -22.96 13.36 3.61
C GLU A 24 -23.93 12.78 4.65
N LEU A 25 -23.59 11.64 5.26
CA LEU A 25 -24.41 11.00 6.31
C LEU A 25 -24.61 11.91 7.53
N GLN A 26 -23.61 12.72 7.87
CA GLN A 26 -23.72 13.70 8.93
C GLN A 26 -24.83 14.73 8.68
N ASN A 27 -25.13 15.05 7.42
CA ASN A 27 -26.18 16.00 7.04
C ASN A 27 -27.57 15.36 6.94
N LEU A 28 -27.62 14.05 6.71
CA LEU A 28 -28.87 13.29 6.52
C LEU A 28 -29.43 12.72 7.83
N LEU A 29 -28.55 12.43 8.79
CA LEU A 29 -28.96 11.89 10.08
C LEU A 29 -29.22 13.00 11.12
N PRO A 30 -30.04 12.72 12.14
CA PRO A 30 -30.21 13.62 13.26
C PRO A 30 -28.86 13.99 13.90
N SER A 31 -28.76 15.18 14.46
CA SER A 31 -27.55 15.63 15.17
C SER A 31 -27.17 14.78 16.39
N THR A 32 -28.10 13.95 16.86
CA THR A 32 -27.88 12.93 17.89
C THR A 32 -27.13 11.70 17.38
N SER A 33 -27.10 11.47 16.06
CA SER A 33 -26.36 10.35 15.46
C SER A 33 -24.86 10.64 15.47
N MET A 34 -24.08 9.72 16.00
CA MET A 34 -22.61 9.81 15.97
C MET A 34 -22.08 9.24 14.65
N THR A 35 -22.47 9.88 13.54
CA THR A 35 -22.06 9.48 12.18
C THR A 35 -21.44 10.68 11.50
N SER A 36 -20.21 10.98 11.91
CA SER A 36 -19.36 12.04 11.40
C SER A 36 -17.97 11.46 11.09
N PRO A 37 -17.18 12.08 10.18
CA PRO A 37 -15.79 11.68 9.97
C PRO A 37 -14.97 11.60 11.28
N THR A 38 -15.32 12.39 12.30
CA THR A 38 -14.67 12.35 13.62
C THR A 38 -14.94 11.07 14.44
N THR A 39 -15.99 10.34 14.08
CA THR A 39 -16.44 9.09 14.74
C THR A 39 -16.21 7.85 13.86
N GLN A 40 -15.48 8.02 12.76
CA GLN A 40 -15.10 6.93 11.86
C GLN A 40 -14.07 6.02 12.54
N ILE A 41 -14.33 4.72 12.49
CA ILE A 41 -13.39 3.69 12.93
C ILE A 41 -12.76 3.11 11.68
N ARG A 42 -11.45 3.37 11.51
CA ARG A 42 -10.64 2.90 10.39
C ARG A 42 -10.30 1.40 10.56
N CYS A 43 -10.23 0.67 9.46
CA CYS A 43 -9.93 -0.76 9.48
C CYS A 43 -8.44 -1.00 9.82
N PHE A 44 -8.16 -1.64 10.95
CA PHE A 44 -6.78 -1.90 11.39
C PHE A 44 -5.96 -2.71 10.38
N SER A 45 -6.57 -3.74 9.79
CA SER A 45 -5.90 -4.55 8.75
C SER A 45 -5.49 -3.69 7.55
N HIS A 46 -6.33 -2.74 7.17
CA HIS A 46 -6.04 -1.83 6.07
C HIS A 46 -4.93 -0.84 6.45
N ILE A 47 -4.90 -0.33 7.69
CA ILE A 47 -3.79 0.50 8.20
C ILE A 47 -2.46 -0.26 8.12
N CYS A 48 -2.43 -1.53 8.51
CA CYS A 48 -1.23 -2.36 8.42
C CYS A 48 -0.74 -2.53 6.98
N ASN A 49 -1.65 -2.80 6.04
CA ASN A 49 -1.34 -2.89 4.62
C ASN A 49 -0.72 -1.59 4.08
N LEU A 50 -1.35 -0.43 4.33
CA LEU A 50 -0.81 0.88 3.94
C LEU A 50 0.56 1.16 4.57
N SER A 51 0.73 0.82 5.85
CA SER A 51 2.00 0.99 6.55
C SER A 51 3.12 0.17 5.91
N SER A 52 2.84 -1.08 5.53
CA SER A 52 3.81 -1.92 4.83
C SER A 52 4.14 -1.40 3.43
N LYS A 53 3.13 -0.99 2.65
CA LYS A 53 3.32 -0.43 1.31
C LYS A 53 4.17 0.84 1.38
N GLY A 54 3.87 1.76 2.31
CA GLY A 54 4.65 2.98 2.51
C GLY A 54 6.08 2.71 2.99
N LEU A 55 6.27 1.76 3.91
CA LEU A 55 7.61 1.39 4.38
C LEU A 55 8.47 0.81 3.26
N LEU A 56 7.90 -0.08 2.44
CA LEU A 56 8.61 -0.68 1.32
C LEU A 56 8.87 0.32 0.20
N HIS A 57 7.98 1.31 0.01
CA HIS A 57 8.14 2.38 -0.97
C HIS A 57 9.43 3.18 -0.77
N LEU A 58 9.90 3.35 0.47
CA LEU A 58 11.18 4.02 0.78
C LEU A 58 12.40 3.35 0.13
N PHE A 59 12.35 2.03 -0.08
CA PHE A 59 13.44 1.25 -0.64
C PHE A 59 13.31 1.03 -2.15
N ASN A 60 12.15 1.33 -2.71
CA ASN A 60 11.98 1.40 -4.15
C ASN A 60 12.65 2.68 -4.63
N VAL A 61 13.93 2.57 -4.99
CA VAL A 61 14.63 3.64 -5.70
C VAL A 61 13.91 3.80 -7.04
N PRO A 62 13.25 4.94 -7.31
CA PRO A 62 12.79 5.18 -8.67
C PRO A 62 14.04 5.15 -9.53
N GLU A 63 14.09 4.25 -10.52
CA GLU A 63 15.08 4.35 -11.58
C GLU A 63 14.93 5.77 -12.13
N LYS A 64 15.87 6.66 -11.78
CA LYS A 64 15.92 7.99 -12.38
C LYS A 64 15.87 7.73 -13.86
N GLU A 65 14.79 8.15 -14.52
CA GLU A 65 14.73 8.15 -15.97
C GLU A 65 16.01 8.84 -16.43
N LYS A 66 16.95 8.03 -16.91
CA LYS A 66 18.11 8.56 -17.60
C LYS A 66 17.50 9.33 -18.75
N GLU A 67 17.64 10.65 -18.73
CA GLU A 67 17.37 11.48 -19.90
C GLU A 67 17.97 10.75 -21.10
N LYS A 68 17.09 10.20 -21.95
CA LYS A 68 17.54 9.43 -23.10
C LYS A 68 18.38 10.38 -23.95
N PRO A 69 19.65 10.09 -24.26
CA PRO A 69 20.23 10.68 -25.44
C PRO A 69 19.33 10.27 -26.61
N VAL A 70 18.95 11.26 -27.41
CA VAL A 70 18.22 11.04 -28.66
C VAL A 70 19.16 10.31 -29.59
N ASP A 71 19.09 8.98 -29.60
CA ASP A 71 19.75 8.17 -30.62
C ASP A 71 18.70 7.68 -31.61
N CYS A 72 18.90 8.14 -32.84
CA CYS A 72 18.25 7.63 -34.03
C CYS A 72 18.66 6.16 -34.25
N ASP A 73 17.77 5.44 -34.92
CA ASP A 73 17.93 4.12 -35.52
C ASP A 73 17.67 2.90 -34.61
N SER A 74 16.44 2.42 -34.76
CA SER A 74 16.04 1.05 -35.13
C SER A 74 16.79 -0.11 -34.48
N ASP A 75 16.06 -0.96 -33.75
CA ASP A 75 15.84 -2.39 -34.05
C ASP A 75 15.28 -3.10 -32.80
N GLY A 76 14.13 -3.74 -32.93
CA GLY A 76 13.43 -4.45 -31.84
C GLY A 76 14.06 -5.79 -31.48
N GLU A 77 13.59 -6.37 -30.35
CA GLU A 77 13.42 -7.79 -29.98
C GLU A 77 13.33 -7.84 -28.43
N SER A 78 12.15 -8.03 -27.82
CA SER A 78 11.47 -9.29 -27.46
C SER A 78 11.82 -9.83 -26.06
N PHE A 79 10.74 -10.25 -25.39
CA PHE A 79 10.61 -10.73 -24.01
C PHE A 79 11.59 -11.82 -23.60
N ASN A 80 11.96 -11.87 -22.31
CA ASN A 80 12.42 -13.11 -21.71
C ASN A 80 11.73 -13.40 -20.36
N LYS A 81 10.76 -14.31 -20.43
CA LYS A 81 10.07 -14.99 -19.33
C LYS A 81 10.94 -16.18 -18.93
N HIS A 82 11.56 -16.15 -17.75
CA HIS A 82 12.31 -17.29 -17.25
C HIS A 82 11.38 -18.20 -16.43
N ASN A 83 10.97 -19.32 -17.03
CA ASN A 83 10.43 -20.47 -16.31
C ASN A 83 11.62 -21.29 -15.79
N VAL A 84 11.58 -21.71 -14.52
CA VAL A 84 12.35 -22.86 -14.05
C VAL A 84 11.35 -23.87 -13.49
N ASP A 85 11.23 -24.95 -14.24
CA ASP A 85 10.58 -26.22 -13.89
C ASP A 85 11.64 -27.06 -13.15
N ASP A 86 11.35 -27.49 -11.93
CA ASP A 86 12.09 -28.56 -11.27
C ASP A 86 11.10 -29.48 -10.57
N SER A 87 10.86 -30.63 -11.20
CA SER A 87 10.02 -31.69 -10.70
C SER A 87 10.82 -32.59 -9.77
N ASP A 88 10.39 -32.73 -8.51
CA ASP A 88 10.56 -34.01 -7.81
C ASP A 88 9.38 -34.28 -6.88
N THR A 89 8.83 -35.48 -7.04
CA THR A 89 7.56 -35.95 -6.48
C THR A 89 7.80 -36.67 -5.17
N ASP A 90 7.20 -36.21 -4.07
CA ASP A 90 6.78 -37.09 -2.98
C ASP A 90 5.34 -36.72 -2.57
N LYS A 91 4.44 -37.69 -2.78
CA LYS A 91 3.01 -37.57 -2.47
C LYS A 91 2.77 -38.04 -1.05
N GLU A 92 2.69 -37.12 -0.11
CA GLU A 92 1.97 -37.33 1.15
C GLU A 92 0.63 -36.58 1.02
N LEU A 93 -0.47 -37.33 1.14
CA LEU A 93 -1.83 -36.78 1.12
C LEU A 93 -2.05 -36.03 2.44
N ASP A 94 -1.87 -34.71 2.44
CA ASP A 94 -2.32 -33.85 3.53
C ASP A 94 -3.72 -33.33 3.18
N ASP A 95 -4.70 -33.69 4.01
CA ASP A 95 -6.10 -33.22 3.98
C ASP A 95 -6.18 -31.74 4.42
N ASN A 96 -5.34 -30.88 3.85
CA ASN A 96 -5.45 -29.45 3.99
C ASN A 96 -6.21 -28.95 2.74
N GLU A 97 -7.52 -28.78 2.87
CA GLU A 97 -8.28 -27.89 1.99
C GLU A 97 -7.69 -26.49 2.18
N GLU A 98 -6.60 -26.23 1.46
CA GLU A 98 -6.00 -24.92 1.32
C GLU A 98 -7.05 -24.06 0.63
N MET A 99 -7.74 -23.25 1.43
CA MET A 99 -8.65 -22.22 0.95
C MET A 99 -7.83 -21.29 0.05
N GLU A 100 -7.90 -21.53 -1.25
CA GLU A 100 -7.31 -20.68 -2.27
C GLU A 100 -8.01 -19.33 -2.17
N TYR A 101 -7.36 -18.39 -1.48
CA TYR A 101 -7.78 -17.00 -1.45
C TYR A 101 -7.61 -16.46 -2.86
N ILE A 102 -8.70 -16.46 -3.63
CA ILE A 102 -8.77 -15.69 -4.86
C ILE A 102 -8.76 -14.22 -4.42
N GLU A 103 -7.58 -13.59 -4.46
CA GLU A 103 -7.47 -12.14 -4.44
C GLU A 103 -8.14 -11.62 -5.72
N GLU A 104 -9.45 -11.40 -5.67
CA GLU A 104 -10.07 -10.51 -6.64
C GLU A 104 -9.47 -9.12 -6.40
N GLU A 105 -8.62 -8.70 -7.33
CA GLU A 105 -8.00 -7.38 -7.35
C GLU A 105 -9.10 -6.33 -7.61
N ASP A 106 -9.74 -5.88 -6.53
CA ASP A 106 -10.73 -4.80 -6.58
C ASP A 106 -10.01 -3.48 -6.86
N GLY A 107 -9.86 -3.14 -8.15
CA GLY A 107 -9.16 -1.92 -8.57
C GLY A 107 -9.64 -0.62 -7.93
N THR A 108 -10.83 -0.59 -7.29
CA THR A 108 -11.25 0.57 -6.48
C THR A 108 -10.48 0.70 -5.17
N ARG A 109 -10.12 -0.43 -4.55
CA ARG A 109 -9.33 -0.53 -3.33
C ARG A 109 -7.87 -0.17 -3.60
N GLU A 110 -7.25 -0.74 -4.63
CA GLU A 110 -5.87 -0.38 -4.99
C GLU A 110 -5.73 1.09 -5.40
N ALA A 111 -6.73 1.67 -6.07
CA ALA A 111 -6.74 3.11 -6.38
C ALA A 111 -6.81 3.99 -5.12
N ALA A 112 -7.56 3.57 -4.10
CA ALA A 112 -7.62 4.26 -2.82
C ALA A 112 -6.28 4.16 -2.07
N ASP A 113 -5.68 2.96 -2.02
CA ASP A 113 -4.35 2.76 -1.43
C ASP A 113 -3.29 3.66 -2.10
N LEU A 114 -3.32 3.75 -3.43
CA LEU A 114 -2.39 4.58 -4.19
C LEU A 114 -2.55 6.07 -3.88
N ALA A 115 -3.79 6.54 -3.72
CA ALA A 115 -4.06 7.93 -3.35
C ALA A 115 -3.52 8.27 -1.96
N GLU A 116 -3.70 7.38 -0.98
CA GLU A 116 -3.14 7.55 0.38
C GLU A 116 -1.60 7.54 0.36
N LEU A 117 -0.99 6.63 -0.40
CA LEU A 117 0.47 6.56 -0.55
C LEU A 117 1.05 7.82 -1.22
N ALA A 118 0.37 8.38 -2.22
CA ALA A 118 0.80 9.60 -2.90
C ALA A 118 0.85 10.82 -1.94
N GLU A 119 0.06 10.82 -0.86
CA GLU A 119 0.18 11.86 0.17
C GLU A 119 1.44 11.70 1.02
N LEU A 120 1.84 10.45 1.30
CA LEU A 120 3.07 10.14 2.03
C LEU A 120 4.32 10.49 1.20
N ASP A 121 4.22 10.41 -0.12
CA ASP A 121 5.32 10.73 -1.03
C ASP A 121 5.81 12.18 -0.95
N LYS A 122 4.97 13.10 -0.46
CA LYS A 122 5.32 14.52 -0.29
C LYS A 122 6.57 14.74 0.57
N ASN A 123 6.86 13.82 1.50
CA ASN A 123 8.05 13.88 2.37
C ASN A 123 9.06 12.76 2.09
N LEU A 124 8.87 11.97 1.02
CA LEU A 124 9.68 10.78 0.75
C LEU A 124 11.16 11.12 0.55
N GLU A 125 11.45 12.18 -0.21
CA GLU A 125 12.82 12.60 -0.51
C GLU A 125 13.60 12.98 0.76
N GLU A 126 12.94 13.68 1.70
CA GLU A 126 13.55 14.03 2.99
C GLU A 126 13.91 12.77 3.79
N VAL A 127 12.99 11.82 3.88
CA VAL A 127 13.20 10.58 4.65
C VAL A 127 14.28 9.70 3.97
N GLN A 128 14.30 9.62 2.65
CA GLN A 128 15.33 8.90 1.90
C GLN A 128 16.72 9.50 2.13
N ASN A 129 16.82 10.84 2.13
CA ASN A 129 18.08 11.54 2.42
C ASN A 129 18.58 11.25 3.84
N LEU A 130 17.69 11.27 4.84
CA LEU A 130 18.02 10.91 6.21
C LEU A 130 18.47 9.44 6.34
N SER A 131 17.79 8.54 5.66
CA SER A 131 18.14 7.11 5.60
C SER A 131 19.54 6.90 5.02
N ALA A 132 19.84 7.54 3.88
CA ALA A 132 21.15 7.48 3.24
C ALA A 132 22.27 8.06 4.13
N MET A 133 22.00 9.17 4.84
CA MET A 133 22.94 9.71 5.81
C MET A 133 23.21 8.71 6.95
N GLY A 134 22.17 8.07 7.49
CA GLY A 134 22.30 7.03 8.51
C GLY A 134 23.17 5.86 8.06
N GLN A 135 22.92 5.32 6.86
CA GLN A 135 23.70 4.22 6.27
C GLN A 135 25.19 4.58 6.12
N ASN A 136 25.49 5.78 5.62
CA ASN A 136 26.87 6.27 5.48
C ASN A 136 27.58 6.41 6.83
N THR A 137 26.85 6.80 7.87
CA THR A 137 27.39 6.97 9.22
C THR A 137 27.70 5.60 9.84
N VAL A 138 26.80 4.63 9.67
CA VAL A 138 27.02 3.24 10.12
C VAL A 138 28.17 2.59 9.37
N ALA A 139 28.30 2.80 8.06
CA ALA A 139 29.43 2.28 7.27
C ALA A 139 30.79 2.80 7.79
N LYS A 140 30.90 4.11 8.06
CA LYS A 140 32.12 4.72 8.62
C LYS A 140 32.51 4.21 10.01
N VAL A 141 31.55 3.76 10.81
CA VAL A 141 31.80 3.16 12.13
C VAL A 141 32.16 1.67 12.01
N ARG A 142 31.65 0.99 10.97
CA ARG A 142 31.86 -0.44 10.72
C ARG A 142 33.22 -0.76 10.10
N ASP A 143 33.89 0.22 9.49
CA ASP A 143 35.27 0.10 9.03
C ASP A 143 36.25 0.64 10.10
N PRO A 144 36.69 -0.18 11.08
CA PRO A 144 37.77 0.23 11.97
C PRO A 144 39.05 0.37 11.14
N ILE A 145 39.69 1.52 11.33
CA ILE A 145 41.06 1.85 10.93
C ILE A 145 41.96 0.60 11.05
N CYS A 146 42.52 0.16 9.93
CA CYS A 146 43.67 -0.75 9.91
C CYS A 146 44.91 -0.07 10.51
#